data_AF-A0A3N5X431-F1
#
_entry.id   AF-A0A3N5X431-F1
#
_cell.length_a   1.000
_cell.length_b   1.000
_cell.length_c   1.000
_cell.angle_alpha   90.00
_cell.angle_beta   90.00
_cell.angle_gamma   90.00
#
_symmetry.space_group_name_H-M   'P 1'
#
loop_
_entity.id
_entity.type
_entity.pdbx_description
1 polymer ?
#
loop_
_entity_poly.entity_id
_entity_poly.type
_entity_poly.pdbx_seq_one_letter_code
_entity_poly.pdbx_strand_id
1 'polypeptide(L)'
;MVRARVHGRKSLRRYEGLNLVLLLLAVVGLTVFSTWVFQSYSNPDEDADSKKEILSEVFTDSDVCMFTVGARLTHTSHRYGSPADIITRDPLATKLFGISGVTEVSIYEKSVVLRKLPSARWESIKPAARGIITDYLNEN
;
A
#
# COMPACT_ATOMS: atom_id res chain seq x y z
N MET A 1 -64.24 -43.16 35.65
CA MET A 1 -64.11 -43.34 34.20
C MET A 1 -63.25 -42.20 33.66
N VAL A 2 -61.97 -42.44 33.35
CA VAL A 2 -61.03 -41.40 32.90
C VAL A 2 -60.84 -41.55 31.39
N ARG A 3 -61.12 -40.50 30.61
CA ARG A 3 -60.73 -40.41 29.20
C ARG A 3 -59.69 -39.30 29.06
N ALA A 4 -58.43 -39.70 28.92
CA ALA A 4 -57.35 -38.81 28.51
C ALA A 4 -57.51 -38.48 27.01
N ARG A 5 -57.62 -37.19 26.67
CA ARG A 5 -57.55 -36.74 25.27
C ARG A 5 -56.09 -36.52 24.89
N VAL A 6 -55.63 -37.33 23.93
CA VAL A 6 -54.29 -37.25 23.34
C VAL A 6 -54.18 -36.03 22.42
N HIS A 7 -53.04 -35.34 22.53
CA HIS A 7 -52.71 -34.08 21.86
C HIS A 7 -52.63 -34.17 20.32
N GLY A 8 -53.14 -33.12 19.65
CA GLY A 8 -53.07 -32.95 18.20
C GLY A 8 -51.68 -32.51 17.72
N ARG A 9 -50.92 -33.47 17.18
CA ARG A 9 -49.50 -33.35 16.78
C ARG A 9 -49.29 -32.81 15.34
N LYS A 10 -50.15 -31.91 14.84
CA LYS A 10 -50.16 -31.51 13.41
C LYS A 10 -49.64 -30.09 13.10
N SER A 11 -49.27 -29.29 14.10
CA SER A 11 -48.94 -27.86 13.87
C SER A 11 -47.44 -27.53 13.77
N LEU A 12 -46.50 -28.41 14.08
CA LEU A 12 -45.06 -28.06 14.13
C LEU A 12 -44.32 -28.13 12.79
N ARG A 13 -44.66 -29.08 11.91
CA ARG A 13 -43.90 -29.33 10.66
C ARG A 13 -43.87 -28.14 9.69
N ARG A 14 -44.90 -27.29 9.71
CA ARG A 14 -44.96 -26.08 8.85
C ARG A 14 -43.99 -25.00 9.33
N TYR A 15 -43.84 -24.84 10.65
CA TYR A 15 -42.88 -23.90 11.23
C TYR A 15 -41.45 -24.40 11.09
N GLU A 16 -41.22 -25.71 11.20
CA GLU A 16 -39.90 -26.32 10.97
C GLU A 16 -39.40 -26.06 9.54
N GLY A 17 -40.24 -26.26 8.52
CA GLY A 17 -39.88 -26.00 7.13
C GLY A 17 -39.64 -24.52 6.83
N LEU A 18 -40.48 -23.63 7.39
CA LEU A 18 -40.36 -22.19 7.17
C LEU A 18 -39.11 -21.61 7.85
N ASN A 19 -38.79 -22.08 9.07
CA ASN A 19 -37.58 -21.67 9.78
C ASN A 19 -36.31 -22.20 9.08
N LEU A 20 -36.34 -23.42 8.54
CA LEU A 20 -35.24 -23.98 7.75
C LEU A 20 -34.95 -23.15 6.49
N VAL A 21 -35.99 -22.74 5.76
CA VAL A 21 -35.84 -21.91 4.56
C VAL A 21 -35.29 -20.52 4.92
N LEU A 22 -35.76 -19.92 6.01
CA LEU A 22 -35.23 -18.64 6.49
C LEU A 22 -33.75 -18.74 6.89
N LEU A 23 -33.38 -19.83 7.57
CA LEU A 23 -31.99 -20.07 7.96
C LEU A 23 -31.10 -20.28 6.73
N LEU A 24 -31.55 -21.04 5.73
CA LEU A 24 -30.81 -21.20 4.48
C LEU A 24 -30.63 -19.88 3.74
N LEU A 25 -31.67 -19.04 3.66
CA LEU A 25 -31.57 -17.71 3.07
C LEU A 25 -30.61 -16.81 3.84
N ALA A 26 -30.61 -16.89 5.18
CA ALA A 26 -29.67 -16.13 6.00
C ALA A 26 -28.22 -16.58 5.78
N VAL A 27 -27.98 -17.89 5.67
CA VAL A 27 -26.63 -18.45 5.40
C VAL A 27 -26.15 -18.03 4.01
N VAL A 28 -26.99 -18.15 2.98
CA VAL A 28 -26.63 -17.72 1.61
C VAL A 28 -26.42 -16.20 1.55
N GLY A 29 -27.27 -15.43 2.23
CA GLY A 29 -27.09 -13.98 2.35
C GLY A 29 -25.77 -13.63 3.02
N LEU A 30 -25.40 -14.34 4.08
CA LEU A 30 -24.14 -14.13 4.80
C LEU A 30 -22.92 -14.51 3.95
N THR A 31 -22.97 -15.58 3.17
CA THR A 31 -21.85 -15.96 2.29
C THR A 31 -21.69 -14.97 1.15
N VAL A 32 -22.78 -14.52 0.51
CA VAL A 32 -22.73 -13.49 -0.53
C VAL A 32 -22.23 -12.17 0.04
N PHE A 33 -22.75 -11.76 1.20
CA PHE A 33 -22.30 -10.54 1.88
C PHE A 33 -20.83 -10.62 2.28
N SER A 34 -20.38 -11.76 2.82
CA SER A 34 -18.97 -11.96 3.16
C SER A 34 -18.10 -11.86 1.91
N THR A 35 -18.46 -12.52 0.80
CA THR A 35 -17.71 -12.43 -0.46
C THR A 35 -17.67 -11.01 -0.99
N TRP A 36 -18.78 -10.27 -0.92
CA TRP A 36 -18.85 -8.87 -1.33
C TRP A 36 -18.00 -7.95 -0.44
N VAL A 37 -18.04 -8.16 0.88
CA VAL A 37 -17.19 -7.44 1.84
C VAL A 37 -15.72 -7.72 1.55
N PHE A 38 -15.33 -8.99 1.39
CA PHE A 38 -13.96 -9.32 1.01
C PHE A 38 -13.57 -8.69 -0.32
N GLN A 39 -14.42 -8.73 -1.35
CA GLN A 39 -14.14 -8.04 -2.62
C GLN A 39 -14.01 -6.52 -2.45
N SER A 40 -14.84 -5.90 -1.61
CA SER A 40 -14.78 -4.46 -1.32
C SER A 40 -13.52 -4.05 -0.55
N TYR A 41 -12.91 -4.97 0.20
CA TYR A 41 -11.68 -4.73 0.97
C TYR A 41 -10.43 -5.36 0.35
N SER A 42 -10.56 -6.25 -0.65
CA SER A 42 -9.44 -6.94 -1.30
C SER A 42 -8.89 -6.21 -2.52
N ASN A 43 -9.37 -4.99 -2.82
CA ASN A 43 -8.81 -4.14 -3.89
C ASN A 43 -8.02 -2.87 -3.43
N PRO A 44 -7.20 -2.87 -2.35
CA PRO A 44 -6.31 -1.73 -2.08
C PRO A 44 -5.00 -1.76 -2.88
N ASP A 45 -4.66 -2.88 -3.54
CA ASP A 45 -3.31 -3.10 -4.08
C ASP A 45 -3.20 -3.06 -5.62
N GLU A 46 -4.31 -3.04 -6.36
CA GLU A 46 -4.26 -2.96 -7.85
C GLU A 46 -4.00 -1.54 -8.38
N ASP A 47 -4.32 -0.50 -7.61
CA ASP A 47 -4.08 0.89 -8.02
C ASP A 47 -2.74 1.46 -7.49
N ALA A 48 -2.12 0.79 -6.52
CA ALA A 48 -0.90 1.25 -5.87
C ALA A 48 0.36 0.99 -6.70
N ASP A 49 0.34 -0.03 -7.58
CA ASP A 49 1.51 -0.42 -8.37
C ASP A 49 1.63 0.36 -9.70
N SER A 50 0.61 1.13 -10.09
CA SER A 50 0.61 1.88 -11.36
C SER A 50 0.62 3.40 -11.20
N LYS A 51 0.48 3.96 -9.98
CA LYS A 51 0.62 5.40 -9.81
C LYS A 51 2.11 5.75 -9.70
N LYS A 52 2.67 6.21 -10.81
CA LYS A 52 4.01 6.80 -10.95
C LYS A 52 4.09 8.16 -10.22
N GLU A 53 3.76 8.16 -8.93
CA GLU A 53 3.72 9.36 -8.10
C GLU A 53 4.41 9.09 -6.75
N ILE A 54 4.96 10.16 -6.19
CA ILE A 54 5.51 10.17 -4.84
C ILE A 54 4.35 10.15 -3.85
N LEU A 55 4.22 9.08 -3.07
CA LEU A 55 3.14 8.86 -2.13
C LEU A 55 3.34 9.62 -0.82
N SER A 56 4.58 9.70 -0.34
CA SER A 56 4.88 10.42 0.89
C SER A 56 6.34 10.88 0.98
N GLU A 57 6.55 11.93 1.77
CA GLU A 57 7.85 12.50 2.08
C GLU A 57 7.98 12.54 3.60
N VAL A 58 8.93 11.80 4.17
CA VAL A 58 9.12 11.67 5.62
C VAL A 58 10.50 12.19 6.00
N PHE A 59 10.54 13.10 6.96
CA PHE A 59 11.79 13.58 7.57
C PHE A 59 12.07 12.73 8.80
N THR A 60 13.13 11.91 8.76
CA THR A 60 13.54 11.13 9.93
C THR A 60 14.41 11.97 10.86
N ASP A 61 15.24 12.86 10.30
CA ASP A 61 16.13 13.78 11.00
C ASP A 61 16.17 15.14 10.29
N SER A 62 16.84 16.15 10.88
CA SER A 62 17.06 17.45 10.22
C SER A 62 17.77 17.33 8.87
N ASP A 63 18.59 16.29 8.70
CA ASP A 63 19.47 16.10 7.54
C ASP A 63 19.10 14.90 6.68
N VAL A 64 18.03 14.16 7.01
CA VAL A 64 17.61 12.96 6.27
C VAL A 64 16.15 13.06 5.86
N CYS A 65 15.90 12.85 4.57
CA CYS A 65 14.55 12.82 3.98
C CYS A 65 14.36 11.53 3.21
N MET A 66 13.23 10.86 3.43
CA MET A 66 12.80 9.67 2.73
C MET A 66 11.61 10.01 1.82
N PHE A 67 11.73 9.64 0.55
CA PHE A 67 10.68 9.72 -0.45
C PHE A 67 10.16 8.32 -0.70
N THR A 68 8.87 8.09 -0.46
CA THR A 68 8.20 6.83 -0.78
C THR A 68 7.42 7.00 -2.07
N VAL A 69 7.59 6.06 -2.99
CA VAL A 69 6.95 6.06 -4.31
C VAL A 69 6.00 4.86 -4.44
N GLY A 70 4.96 5.01 -5.25
CA GLY A 70 3.99 3.91 -5.46
C GLY A 70 4.56 2.79 -6.34
N ALA A 71 5.32 3.18 -7.35
CA ALA A 71 5.94 2.28 -8.30
C ALA A 71 7.31 1.76 -7.83
N ARG A 72 7.66 0.56 -8.28
CA ARG A 72 8.94 -0.08 -8.00
C ARG A 72 10.07 0.60 -8.78
N LEU A 73 11.07 1.15 -8.08
CA LEU A 73 12.23 1.84 -8.68
C LEU A 73 13.33 0.88 -9.10
N THR A 74 13.63 -0.11 -8.25
CA THR A 74 14.74 -1.04 -8.45
C THR A 74 14.40 -2.39 -7.82
N HIS A 75 15.04 -3.46 -8.31
CA HIS A 75 14.95 -4.79 -7.70
C HIS A 75 15.95 -4.97 -6.56
N THR A 76 16.97 -4.10 -6.48
CA THR A 76 18.09 -4.21 -5.55
C THR A 76 18.31 -2.91 -4.82
N SER A 77 18.46 -2.98 -3.50
CA SER A 77 18.76 -1.81 -2.67
C SER A 77 20.23 -1.44 -2.77
N HIS A 78 20.52 -0.17 -3.07
CA HIS A 78 21.88 0.34 -3.16
C HIS A 78 22.02 1.60 -2.30
N ARG A 79 23.15 1.70 -1.58
CA ARG A 79 23.54 2.88 -0.81
C ARG A 79 24.82 3.44 -1.40
N TYR A 80 24.81 4.75 -1.62
CA TYR A 80 25.93 5.50 -2.15
C TYR A 80 26.33 6.57 -1.14
N GLY A 81 27.53 6.43 -0.57
CA GLY A 81 28.11 7.37 0.39
C GLY A 81 28.85 8.54 -0.26
N SER A 82 29.10 8.44 -1.56
CA SER A 82 29.83 9.44 -2.34
C SER A 82 29.43 9.35 -3.81
N PRO A 83 29.50 10.45 -4.58
CA PRO A 83 29.40 10.42 -6.03
C PRO A 83 30.43 9.50 -6.69
N ALA A 84 31.58 9.26 -6.05
CA ALA A 84 32.61 8.34 -6.52
C ALA A 84 32.22 6.86 -6.39
N ASP A 85 31.29 6.55 -5.48
CA ASP A 85 30.82 5.19 -5.21
C ASP A 85 29.72 4.73 -6.19
N ILE A 86 29.34 5.57 -7.15
CA ILE A 86 28.37 5.23 -8.22
C ILE A 86 29.07 4.29 -9.23
N ILE A 87 29.48 3.12 -8.77
CA ILE A 87 30.19 2.11 -9.55
C ILE A 87 29.26 1.54 -10.65
N THR A 88 27.94 1.57 -10.43
CA THR A 88 26.94 0.97 -11.32
C THR A 88 26.32 1.92 -12.34
N ARG A 89 26.75 3.19 -12.43
CA ARG A 89 26.09 4.23 -13.26
C ARG A 89 24.56 4.27 -13.10
N ASP A 90 24.07 4.17 -11.86
CA ASP A 90 22.64 4.33 -11.63
C ASP A 90 22.23 5.77 -12.05
N PRO A 91 21.37 5.92 -13.07
CA PRO A 91 20.99 7.23 -13.60
C PRO A 91 20.21 8.05 -12.57
N LEU A 92 19.43 7.39 -11.69
CA LEU A 92 18.69 8.07 -10.64
C LEU A 92 19.63 8.61 -9.57
N ALA A 93 20.57 7.78 -9.08
CA ALA A 93 21.58 8.21 -8.12
C ALA A 93 22.42 9.37 -8.66
N THR A 94 22.85 9.27 -9.94
CA THR A 94 23.65 10.31 -10.59
C THR A 94 22.92 11.65 -10.66
N LYS A 95 21.64 11.64 -11.07
CA LYS A 95 20.80 12.85 -11.10
C LYS A 95 20.63 13.44 -9.69
N LEU A 96 20.39 12.59 -8.68
CA LEU A 96 20.17 13.02 -7.28
C LEU A 96 21.43 13.62 -6.63
N PHE A 97 22.62 13.07 -6.90
CA PHE A 97 23.89 13.65 -6.45
C PHE A 97 24.23 14.97 -7.14
N GLY A 98 23.61 15.29 -8.27
CA GLY A 98 23.72 16.59 -8.92
C GLY A 98 23.09 17.73 -8.11
N ILE A 99 22.25 17.42 -7.11
CA ILE A 99 21.64 18.42 -6.24
C ILE A 99 22.68 18.93 -5.23
N SER A 100 22.95 20.23 -5.25
CA SER A 100 23.89 20.84 -4.31
C SER A 100 23.44 20.64 -2.87
N GLY A 101 24.34 20.10 -2.05
CA GLY A 101 24.10 19.84 -0.65
C GLY A 101 23.65 18.42 -0.31
N VAL A 102 23.50 17.52 -1.29
CA VAL A 102 23.29 16.08 -1.03
C VAL A 102 24.63 15.39 -0.78
N THR A 103 24.70 14.59 0.29
CA THR A 103 25.93 13.86 0.68
C THR A 103 25.81 12.36 0.49
N GLU A 104 24.61 11.80 0.70
CA GLU A 104 24.37 10.36 0.62
C GLU A 104 23.03 10.11 -0.06
N VAL A 105 22.98 9.08 -0.90
CA VAL A 105 21.76 8.64 -1.59
C VAL A 105 21.61 7.14 -1.37
N SER A 106 20.50 6.72 -0.78
CA SER A 106 20.13 5.30 -0.69
C SER A 106 18.86 5.05 -1.48
N ILE A 107 18.92 4.14 -2.44
CA ILE A 107 17.79 3.76 -3.29
C ILE A 107 17.35 2.36 -2.86
N TYR A 108 16.08 2.25 -2.51
CA TYR A 108 15.41 1.01 -2.18
C TYR A 108 14.29 0.75 -3.20
N GLU A 109 13.66 -0.41 -3.08
CA GLU A 109 12.66 -0.89 -4.03
C GLU A 109 11.49 0.07 -4.28
N LYS A 110 10.94 0.68 -3.22
CA LYS A 110 9.84 1.67 -3.30
C LYS A 110 10.14 2.98 -2.56
N SER A 111 11.41 3.24 -2.25
CA SER A 111 11.79 4.45 -1.50
C SER A 111 13.19 4.94 -1.80
N VAL A 112 13.37 6.25 -1.75
CA VAL A 112 14.67 6.92 -1.91
C VAL A 112 14.95 7.71 -0.64
N VAL A 113 16.08 7.46 -0.01
CA VAL A 113 16.55 8.21 1.16
C VAL A 113 17.69 9.12 0.72
N LEU A 114 17.53 10.40 1.01
CA LEU A 114 18.53 11.43 0.76
C LEU A 114 19.06 11.95 2.09
N ARG A 115 20.39 12.06 2.20
CA ARG A 115 21.05 12.82 3.26
C ARG A 115 21.61 14.11 2.67
N LYS A 116 21.41 15.21 3.37
CA LYS A 116 21.99 16.51 3.03
C LYS A 116 23.09 16.93 4.00
N LEU A 117 23.88 17.91 3.59
CA LEU A 117 24.75 18.67 4.49
C LEU A 117 23.89 19.42 5.52
N PRO A 118 24.36 19.56 6.77
CA PRO A 118 23.65 20.34 7.80
C PRO A 118 23.40 21.79 7.39
N SER A 119 24.32 22.38 6.63
CA SER A 119 24.21 23.75 6.12
C SER A 119 23.24 23.93 4.95
N ALA A 120 22.83 22.82 4.30
CA ALA A 120 21.95 22.86 3.15
C ALA A 120 20.47 22.93 3.57
N ARG A 121 19.65 23.54 2.72
CA ARG A 121 18.23 23.80 2.97
C ARG A 121 17.35 22.83 2.19
N TRP A 122 16.39 22.21 2.87
CA TRP A 122 15.47 21.28 2.22
C TRP A 122 14.53 21.99 1.24
N GLU A 123 14.26 23.28 1.44
CA GLU A 123 13.36 24.08 0.59
C GLU A 123 13.81 24.11 -0.88
N SER A 124 15.13 24.04 -1.12
CA SER A 124 15.69 23.96 -2.48
C SER A 124 15.91 22.52 -2.95
N ILE A 125 16.20 21.59 -2.04
CA ILE A 125 16.52 20.20 -2.37
C ILE A 125 15.25 19.40 -2.70
N LYS A 126 14.17 19.57 -1.92
CA LYS A 126 12.91 18.85 -2.10
C LYS A 126 12.32 18.99 -3.51
N PRO A 127 12.10 20.21 -4.05
CA PRO A 127 11.50 20.35 -5.38
C PRO A 127 12.39 19.74 -6.48
N ALA A 128 13.72 19.86 -6.36
CA ALA A 128 14.66 19.27 -7.31
C ALA A 128 14.63 17.73 -7.25
N ALA A 129 14.69 17.15 -6.05
CA ALA A 129 14.62 15.71 -5.85
C ALA A 129 13.29 15.13 -6.36
N ARG A 130 12.18 15.82 -6.06
CA ARG A 130 10.85 15.44 -6.52
C ARG A 130 10.75 15.43 -8.04
N GLY A 131 11.27 16.47 -8.70
CA GLY A 131 11.35 16.51 -10.17
C GLY A 131 12.10 15.31 -10.73
N ILE A 132 13.32 15.08 -10.24
CA ILE A 132 14.19 13.97 -10.70
C ILE A 132 13.53 12.60 -10.51
N ILE A 133 12.91 12.35 -9.35
CA ILE A 133 12.24 11.07 -9.07
C ILE A 133 11.01 10.90 -9.98
N THR A 134 10.22 11.97 -10.16
CA THR A 134 9.02 11.93 -11.02
C THR A 134 9.41 11.72 -12.49
N ASP A 135 10.44 12.41 -12.96
CA ASP A 135 10.96 12.25 -14.32
C ASP A 135 11.46 10.82 -14.53
N TYR A 136 12.19 10.26 -13.57
CA TYR A 136 12.66 8.88 -13.62
C TYR A 136 11.51 7.85 -13.67
N LEU A 137 10.45 8.09 -12.88
CA LEU A 137 9.23 7.27 -12.89
C LEU A 137 8.44 7.39 -14.19
N ASN A 138 8.51 8.53 -14.88
CA ASN A 138 7.85 8.72 -16.18
C ASN A 138 8.66 8.11 -17.33
N GLU A 139 9.99 8.17 -17.25
CA GLU A 139 10.92 7.64 -18.26
C GLU A 139 11.01 6.10 -18.26
N ASN A 140 10.76 5.43 -17.13
CA ASN A 140 10.67 3.96 -17.00
C ASN A 140 9.24 3.54 -16.68
#